data_AF-A0A821H4K0-F1
#
_entry.id   AF-A0A821H4K0-F1
#
_cell.length_a   1.000
_cell.length_b   1.000
_cell.length_c   1.000
_cell.angle_alpha   90.00
_cell.angle_beta   90.00
_cell.angle_gamma   90.00
#
_symmetry.space_group_name_H-M   'P 1'
#
loop_
_entity.id
_entity.type
_entity.pdbx_description
1 polymer ?
#
loop_
_entity_poly.entity_id
_entity_poly.type
_entity_poly.pdbx_seq_one_letter_code
_entity_poly.pdbx_strand_id
1 'polypeptide(L)' 'MPKKPADANKPRGPITAYALFVRTCRDELRRKYPQLSVDYNVIAKKCSERW' A
#
# COMPACT_ATOMS: atom_id res chain seq x y z
N MET A 1 15.85 2.01 -11.06
CA MET A 1 15.35 2.61 -12.31
C MET A 1 14.16 3.52 -11.99
N PRO A 2 14.22 4.83 -12.27
CA PRO A 2 13.05 5.69 -12.11
C PRO A 2 11.96 5.28 -13.13
N LYS A 3 10.71 5.11 -12.67
CA LYS A 3 9.58 4.82 -13.56
C LYS A 3 9.33 6.03 -14.46
N LYS A 4 9.08 5.81 -15.76
CA LYS A 4 8.67 6.86 -16.71
C LYS A 4 7.50 7.65 -16.12
N PRO A 5 7.46 8.98 -16.28
CA PRO A 5 6.36 9.79 -15.78
C PRO A 5 5.07 9.30 -16.41
N ALA A 6 4.14 8.85 -15.57
CA ALA A 6 2.81 8.48 -16.01
C ALA A 6 2.03 9.76 -16.30
N ASP A 7 1.36 9.79 -17.45
CA ASP A 7 0.45 10.88 -17.83
C ASP A 7 -0.59 11.12 -16.73
N ALA A 8 -0.60 12.33 -16.16
CA ALA A 8 -1.46 12.66 -15.02
C ALA A 8 -2.96 12.57 -15.36
N ASN A 9 -3.30 12.69 -16.65
CA ASN A 9 -4.68 12.68 -17.14
C ASN A 9 -5.21 11.26 -17.41
N LYS A 10 -4.38 10.23 -17.33
CA LYS A 10 -4.83 8.85 -17.56
C LYS A 10 -5.49 8.29 -16.28
N PRO A 11 -6.72 7.77 -16.35
CA PRO A 11 -7.34 7.13 -15.21
C PRO A 11 -6.46 5.97 -14.72
N ARG A 12 -6.31 5.86 -13.40
CA ARG A 12 -5.59 4.73 -12.79
C ARG A 12 -6.30 3.44 -13.21
N GLY A 13 -5.53 2.45 -13.63
CA GLY A 13 -6.05 1.16 -14.07
C GLY A 13 -6.90 0.46 -12.99
N PRO A 14 -7.61 -0.61 -13.37
CA PRO A 14 -8.45 -1.36 -12.43
C PRO A 14 -7.62 -1.81 -11.23
N ILE A 15 -8.15 -1.56 -10.03
CA ILE A 15 -7.49 -1.94 -8.79
C ILE A 15 -7.65 -3.46 -8.61
N THR A 16 -6.57 -4.15 -8.29
CA THR A 16 -6.62 -5.59 -8.00
C THR A 16 -7.12 -5.83 -6.58
N ALA A 17 -7.66 -7.02 -6.31
CA ALA A 17 -8.06 -7.42 -4.95
C ALA A 17 -6.91 -7.26 -3.94
N TYR A 18 -5.67 -7.58 -4.36
CA TYR A 18 -4.47 -7.36 -3.54
C TYR A 18 -4.20 -5.88 -3.26
N ALA A 19 -4.41 -4.98 -4.24
CA ALA A 19 -4.25 -3.55 -4.03
C ALA A 19 -5.27 -2.99 -3.02
N LEU A 20 -6.49 -3.53 -2.99
CA LEU A 20 -7.48 -3.22 -1.95
C LEU A 20 -7.03 -3.75 -0.58
N PHE A 21 -6.55 -4.99 -0.53
CA PHE A 21 -6.06 -5.62 0.70
C PHE A 21 -4.88 -4.86 1.33
N VAL A 22 -3.90 -4.45 0.54
CA VAL A 22 -2.76 -3.66 1.04
C VAL A 22 -3.23 -2.30 1.59
N ARG A 23 -4.25 -1.69 0.96
CA ARG A 23 -4.86 -0.45 1.46
C ARG A 23 -5.53 -0.65 2.82
N THR A 24 -6.32 -1.71 2.99
CA THR A 24 -6.98 -2.01 4.27
C THR A 24 -5.98 -2.39 5.35
N CYS A 25 -4.96 -3.17 4.99
CA CYS A 25 -3.91 -3.61 5.91
C CYS A 25 -3.07 -2.42 6.42
N ARG A 26 -2.80 -1.43 5.57
CA ARG A 26 -2.16 -0.16 5.98
C ARG A 26 -3.03 0.63 6.95
N ASP A 27 -4.34 0.73 6.71
CA ASP A 27 -5.27 1.47 7.58
C ASP A 27 -5.38 0.81 8.97
N GLU A 28 -5.48 -0.53 9.00
CA GLU A 28 -5.51 -1.31 10.24
C GLU A 28 -4.23 -1.12 11.06
N LEU A 29 -3.06 -1.19 10.42
CA LEU A 29 -1.77 -0.99 11.09
C LEU A 29 -1.61 0.42 11.62
N ARG A 30 -2.04 1.43 10.85
CA ARG A 30 -1.97 2.84 11.28
C ARG A 30 -2.87 3.11 12.49
N ARG A 31 -4.03 2.45 12.59
CA ARG A 31 -4.91 2.53 13.77
C ARG A 31 -4.34 1.81 14.98
N LYS A 32 -3.75 0.63 14.81
CA LYS A 32 -3.16 -0.16 15.93
C LYS A 32 -1.84 0.40 16.43
N TYR A 33 -1.04 0.98 15.54
CA TYR A 33 0.31 1.46 15.86
C TYR A 33 0.51 2.91 15.38
N PRO A 34 -0.19 3.89 15.97
CA PRO A 34 -0.04 5.30 15.59
C PRO A 34 1.32 5.89 16.01
N GLN A 35 1.97 5.32 17.04
CA GLN A 35 3.31 5.71 17.50
C GLN A 35 4.48 5.07 16.74
N LEU A 36 4.27 3.98 16.01
CA LEU A 36 5.28 3.52 15.05
C LEU A 36 5.11 4.40 13.80
N SER A 37 6.16 5.11 13.41
CA SER A 37 6.25 5.61 12.04
C SER A 37 6.20 4.38 11.13
N VAL A 38 5.02 4.13 10.56
CA VAL A 38 4.71 2.87 9.89
C VAL A 38 5.46 2.85 8.55
N ASP A 39 6.71 2.39 8.60
CA ASP A 39 7.60 2.32 7.44
C ASP A 39 6.97 1.41 6.38
N TYR A 40 6.98 1.85 5.11
CA TYR A 40 6.32 1.15 4.02
C TYR A 40 6.81 -0.30 3.88
N ASN A 41 8.10 -0.54 4.17
CA ASN A 41 8.68 -1.88 4.12
C ASN A 41 8.09 -2.82 5.19
N VAL A 42 7.78 -2.30 6.38
CA VAL A 42 7.22 -3.10 7.47
C VAL A 42 5.77 -3.47 7.17
N ILE A 43 4.98 -2.52 6.66
CA ILE A 43 3.59 -2.78 6.22
C ILE A 43 3.59 -3.80 5.08
N ALA A 44 4.40 -3.57 4.03
CA ALA A 44 4.45 -4.45 2.89
C ALA A 44 4.79 -5.89 3.32
N LYS A 45 5.80 -6.08 4.16
CA LYS A 45 6.14 -7.41 4.70
C LYS A 45 5.00 -8.04 5.50
N LYS A 46 4.42 -7.30 6.46
CA LYS A 46 3.35 -7.83 7.32
C LYS A 46 2.07 -8.17 6.56
N CYS A 47 1.72 -7.37 5.56
CA CYS A 47 0.57 -7.65 4.69
C CYS A 47 0.88 -8.81 3.75
N SER A 48 2.11 -8.92 3.23
CA SER A 48 2.51 -10.04 2.38
C SER A 48 2.54 -11.38 3.12
N GLU A 49 2.86 -11.38 4.43
CA GLU A 49 2.79 -12.58 5.28
C GLU A 49 1.37 -13.05 5.58
N ARG A 50 0.38 -12.15 5.48
CA ARG A 50 -1.03 -12.41 5.87
C ARG A 50 -1.95 -12.70 4.68
N TRP A 51 -1.53 -12.28 3.48
CA TRP A 51 -2.22 -12.57 2.22
C TRP A 51 -1.97 -14.01 1.79
#